data_AF-A0A9R0WZC5-F1
#
_entry.id   AF-A0A9R0WZC5-F1
#
_cell.length_a   1.000
_cell.length_b   1.000
_cell.length_c   1.000
_cell.angle_alpha   90.00
_cell.angle_beta   90.00
_cell.angle_gamma   90.00
#
_symmetry.space_group_name_H-M   'P 1'
#
loop_
_entity.id
_entity.type
_entity.pdbx_description
1 polymer ?
#
loop_
_entity_poly.entity_id
_entity_poly.type
_entity_poly.pdbx_seq_one_letter_code
_entity_poly.pdbx_strand_id
1 'polypeptide(L)'
;MPLRRLLDLSATVSDLLRRSLSTAAAPSHPPWAIVDYTSMVDRSSSAPGACFHPVAPPGISHVTAPAHLVNPRARPAPDTNVVQVLFGNVGAASGDGHLLLSYHDLRAEGPCTTWDLSAPPEIQRFVCNPLTGQMLRLPDIGGSRRTLVFHHMGLLTQADGWLGRGPPDRFAVAELAFHVAGAGLERFLSEKGEWETVMGVPCGPPPPRGMEVNQETVAFGGRLWWVDLTSGAVSVDPFADRPEIRFVELPSGSVLPARARSTEEDGDLRKVEDRWLFLREVAKHRRIGVSKGRLRYAEVSPHDPFLLSSFALDGDEGSGWTLEHQVELRQVLADGGYPWQDNSAQAAPQIVVLDPLNANAVYLKVGEHVVVVDMHNGKVTGASPLQDEYSLVPCVLPPWLASSTIPTAGRKDDMESTDDPVN
;
A
#
# COMPACT_ATOMS: atom_id res chain seq x y z
N MET A 1 15.64 -14.04 -29.69
CA MET A 1 14.28 -14.62 -29.83
C MET A 1 14.16 -15.71 -28.77
N PRO A 2 13.37 -15.51 -27.70
CA PRO A 2 11.92 -15.75 -27.75
C PRO A 2 11.11 -14.78 -26.84
N LEU A 3 10.39 -13.81 -27.42
CA LEU A 3 9.58 -12.82 -26.66
C LEU A 3 8.12 -12.74 -27.15
N ARG A 4 7.63 -13.77 -27.84
CA ARG A 4 6.23 -13.83 -28.30
C ARG A 4 5.25 -14.44 -27.29
N ARG A 5 5.67 -14.83 -26.08
CA ARG A 5 4.81 -15.55 -25.11
C ARG A 5 4.29 -14.73 -23.92
N LEU A 6 4.75 -13.49 -23.70
CA LEU A 6 4.31 -12.67 -22.56
C LEU A 6 3.06 -11.81 -22.86
N LEU A 7 2.83 -11.45 -24.12
CA LEU A 7 1.67 -10.63 -24.53
C LEU A 7 0.35 -11.41 -24.55
N ASP A 8 0.40 -12.74 -24.74
CA ASP A 8 -0.80 -13.58 -24.74
C ASP A 8 -1.37 -13.85 -23.34
N LEU A 9 -0.58 -13.69 -22.27
CA LEU A 9 -0.99 -14.06 -20.91
C LEU A 9 -1.93 -13.04 -20.26
N SER A 10 -1.84 -11.76 -20.60
CA SER A 10 -2.67 -10.69 -20.02
C SER A 10 -4.07 -10.61 -20.61
N ALA A 11 -4.21 -10.82 -21.92
CA ALA A 11 -5.53 -10.89 -22.59
C ALA A 11 -6.36 -12.08 -22.08
N THR A 12 -5.72 -13.22 -21.80
CA THR A 12 -6.41 -14.40 -21.26
C THR A 12 -6.97 -14.23 -19.84
N VAL A 13 -6.51 -13.26 -19.03
CA VAL A 13 -7.05 -13.07 -17.67
C VAL A 13 -8.46 -12.45 -17.70
N SER A 14 -8.73 -11.53 -18.63
CA SER A 14 -10.09 -11.00 -18.84
C SER A 14 -11.05 -12.04 -19.43
N ASP A 15 -10.57 -12.89 -20.35
CA ASP A 15 -11.40 -13.94 -20.95
C ASP A 15 -11.61 -15.14 -20.01
N LEU A 16 -10.67 -15.44 -19.11
CA LEU A 16 -10.80 -16.55 -18.16
C LEU A 16 -11.63 -16.20 -16.91
N LEU A 17 -11.68 -14.93 -16.48
CA LEU A 17 -12.66 -14.49 -15.48
C LEU A 17 -14.11 -14.67 -15.98
N ARG A 18 -14.34 -14.59 -17.30
CA ARG A 18 -15.64 -14.93 -17.91
C ARG A 18 -15.88 -16.43 -18.03
N ARG A 19 -14.83 -17.26 -18.16
CA ARG A 19 -14.95 -18.72 -18.38
C ARG A 19 -14.89 -19.57 -17.11
N SER A 20 -14.41 -19.06 -15.97
CA SER A 20 -14.41 -19.78 -14.70
C SER A 20 -15.73 -19.67 -13.90
N LEU A 21 -16.75 -19.00 -14.44
CA LEU A 21 -18.08 -18.87 -13.82
C LEU A 21 -18.96 -20.12 -13.96
N SER A 22 -18.48 -21.19 -14.59
CA SER A 22 -19.20 -22.47 -14.63
C SER A 22 -18.63 -23.42 -13.58
N THR A 23 -19.45 -23.68 -12.55
CA THR A 23 -19.29 -24.69 -11.49
C THR A 23 -18.27 -24.43 -10.38
N ALA A 24 -18.24 -23.21 -9.82
CA ALA A 24 -17.76 -22.99 -8.45
C ALA A 24 -18.79 -22.15 -7.69
N ALA A 25 -19.06 -22.48 -6.43
CA ALA A 25 -19.92 -21.67 -5.56
C ALA A 25 -19.43 -20.21 -5.56
N ALA A 26 -20.35 -19.25 -5.59
CA ALA A 26 -19.99 -17.84 -5.58
C ALA A 26 -19.10 -17.55 -4.35
N PRO A 27 -17.97 -16.82 -4.52
CA PRO A 27 -17.10 -16.50 -3.40
C PRO A 27 -17.88 -15.72 -2.33
N SER A 28 -17.64 -16.05 -1.06
CA SER A 28 -18.33 -15.46 0.10
C SER A 28 -17.93 -14.01 0.40
N HIS A 29 -16.97 -13.46 -0.35
CA HIS A 29 -16.39 -12.14 -0.18
C HIS A 29 -16.18 -11.46 -1.55
N PRO A 30 -16.15 -10.11 -1.60
CA PRO A 30 -15.85 -9.38 -2.83
C PRO A 30 -14.42 -9.71 -3.32
N PRO A 31 -14.15 -9.64 -4.64
CA PRO A 31 -12.85 -10.00 -5.20
C PRO A 31 -11.71 -9.06 -4.80
N TRP A 32 -12.05 -7.90 -4.22
CA TRP A 32 -11.13 -6.95 -3.60
C TRP A 32 -11.91 -6.05 -2.64
N ALA A 33 -11.21 -5.33 -1.77
CA ALA A 33 -11.77 -4.42 -0.79
C ALA A 33 -10.97 -3.11 -0.69
N ILE A 34 -11.66 -2.04 -0.32
CA ILE A 34 -11.04 -0.79 0.15
C ILE A 34 -10.82 -0.96 1.65
N VAL A 35 -9.56 -0.99 2.10
CA VAL A 35 -9.22 -1.18 3.51
C VAL A 35 -8.91 0.17 4.14
N ASP A 36 -9.50 0.45 5.30
CA ASP A 36 -9.13 1.60 6.11
C ASP A 36 -7.64 1.52 6.49
N TYR A 37 -6.90 2.62 6.33
CA TYR A 37 -5.52 2.69 6.78
C TYR A 37 -5.40 2.46 8.28
N THR A 38 -6.40 2.81 9.08
CA THR A 38 -6.39 2.55 10.51
C THR A 38 -6.71 1.09 10.79
N SER A 39 -5.90 0.48 11.66
CA SER A 39 -6.19 -0.83 12.24
C SER A 39 -6.42 -0.68 13.73
N MET A 40 -7.63 -1.02 14.16
CA MET A 40 -8.02 -0.94 15.56
C MET A 40 -7.35 -2.03 16.39
N VAL A 41 -7.04 -1.73 17.65
CA VAL A 41 -6.57 -2.73 18.62
C VAL A 41 -7.65 -2.99 19.65
N ASP A 42 -8.22 -4.19 19.63
CA ASP A 42 -9.26 -4.60 20.55
C ASP A 42 -8.65 -5.32 21.77
N ARG A 43 -8.69 -4.65 22.93
CA ARG A 43 -8.21 -5.20 24.20
C ARG A 43 -9.15 -6.20 24.86
N SER A 44 -10.41 -6.25 24.42
CA SER A 44 -11.42 -7.18 24.93
C SER A 44 -11.45 -8.50 24.17
N SER A 45 -10.93 -8.52 22.94
CA SER A 45 -10.91 -9.71 22.09
C SER A 45 -9.91 -10.77 22.56
N SER A 46 -10.41 -12.01 22.64
CA SER A 46 -9.64 -13.24 22.79
C SER A 46 -9.52 -14.03 21.48
N ALA A 47 -9.87 -13.43 20.34
CA ALA A 47 -9.80 -14.09 19.05
C ALA A 47 -8.35 -14.51 18.72
N PRO A 48 -8.13 -15.68 18.11
CA PRO A 48 -6.79 -16.19 17.82
C PRO A 48 -6.07 -15.43 16.70
N GLY A 49 -6.73 -14.47 16.04
CA GLY A 49 -6.24 -13.74 14.89
C GLY A 49 -6.93 -12.38 14.72
N ALA A 50 -6.53 -11.65 13.69
CA ALA A 50 -7.19 -10.42 13.28
C ALA A 50 -8.62 -10.68 12.79
N CYS A 51 -9.53 -9.74 13.06
CA CYS A 51 -10.87 -9.73 12.50
C CYS A 51 -10.91 -8.78 11.31
N PHE A 52 -11.42 -9.27 10.18
CA PHE A 52 -11.63 -8.47 8.97
C PHE A 52 -13.07 -8.65 8.50
N HIS A 53 -13.72 -7.52 8.20
CA HIS A 53 -15.08 -7.51 7.68
C HIS A 53 -15.04 -6.98 6.25
N PRO A 54 -14.95 -7.86 5.24
CA PRO A 54 -14.89 -7.42 3.85
C PRO A 54 -16.25 -6.83 3.43
N VAL A 55 -16.21 -5.60 2.94
CA VAL A 55 -17.34 -4.89 2.36
C VAL A 55 -17.05 -4.66 0.88
N ALA A 56 -18.07 -4.84 0.04
CA ALA A 56 -17.92 -4.56 -1.39
C ALA A 56 -17.66 -3.05 -1.62
N PRO A 57 -16.65 -2.68 -2.43
CA PRO A 57 -16.43 -1.30 -2.84
C PRO A 57 -17.69 -0.69 -3.48
N PRO A 58 -18.00 0.61 -3.26
CA PRO A 58 -17.20 1.64 -2.59
C PRO A 58 -17.22 1.62 -1.06
N GLY A 59 -17.84 0.62 -0.42
CA GLY A 59 -17.80 0.47 1.03
C GLY A 59 -16.39 0.19 1.56
N ILE A 60 -16.14 0.61 2.80
CA ILE A 60 -14.84 0.51 3.46
C ILE A 60 -14.81 -0.70 4.38
N SER A 61 -13.74 -1.46 4.31
CA SER A 61 -13.47 -2.63 5.13
C SER A 61 -12.49 -2.26 6.25
N HIS A 62 -12.70 -2.81 7.44
CA HIS A 62 -11.87 -2.52 8.61
C HIS A 62 -11.15 -3.78 9.10
N VAL A 63 -9.92 -3.60 9.57
CA VAL A 63 -9.10 -4.65 10.19
C VAL A 63 -8.91 -4.33 11.67
N THR A 64 -9.23 -5.28 12.53
CA THR A 64 -9.04 -5.17 13.98
C THR A 64 -8.12 -6.27 14.47
N ALA A 65 -7.10 -5.94 15.26
CA ALA A 65 -6.24 -6.92 15.91
C ALA A 65 -6.54 -7.06 17.40
N PRO A 66 -6.58 -8.29 17.94
CA PRO A 66 -6.62 -8.53 19.37
C PRO A 66 -5.34 -8.02 20.05
N ALA A 67 -5.49 -7.28 21.14
CA ALA A 67 -4.36 -6.69 21.85
C ALA A 67 -3.39 -7.76 22.39
N HIS A 68 -3.85 -8.95 22.73
CA HIS A 68 -2.98 -10.01 23.24
C HIS A 68 -2.01 -10.55 22.17
N LEU A 69 -2.33 -10.42 20.87
CA LEU A 69 -1.41 -10.75 19.76
C LEU A 69 -0.42 -9.62 19.50
N VAL A 70 -0.87 -8.37 19.58
CA VAL A 70 -0.01 -7.18 19.48
C VAL A 70 0.98 -7.12 20.65
N ASN A 71 0.52 -7.54 21.83
CA ASN A 71 1.26 -7.50 23.10
C ASN A 71 1.78 -6.08 23.43
N PRO A 72 0.87 -5.09 23.58
CA PRO A 72 1.23 -3.74 23.97
C PRO A 72 1.70 -3.71 25.42
N ARG A 73 2.40 -2.63 25.80
CA ARG A 73 2.82 -2.42 27.18
C ARG A 73 1.61 -2.37 28.11
N ALA A 74 1.81 -2.79 29.36
CA ALA A 74 0.81 -2.67 30.42
C ALA A 74 0.26 -1.24 30.50
N ARG A 75 -1.02 -1.08 30.88
CA ARG A 75 -1.60 0.25 31.03
C ARG A 75 -0.83 1.04 32.09
N PRO A 76 -0.58 2.35 31.89
CA PRO A 76 -0.11 3.23 32.95
C PRO A 76 -1.02 3.15 34.18
N ALA A 77 -0.45 3.33 35.37
CA ALA A 77 -1.24 3.33 36.59
C ALA A 77 -2.13 4.59 36.62
N PRO A 78 -3.36 4.51 37.18
CA PRO A 78 -4.35 5.59 37.13
C PRO A 78 -3.90 6.90 37.80
N ASP A 79 -2.91 6.82 38.69
CA ASP A 79 -2.32 7.90 39.46
C ASP A 79 -1.15 8.60 38.76
N THR A 80 -0.71 8.10 37.61
CA THR A 80 0.36 8.72 36.81
C THR A 80 -0.19 9.74 35.82
N ASN A 81 0.62 10.74 35.48
CA ASN A 81 0.34 11.69 34.40
C ASN A 81 0.60 11.08 33.00
N VAL A 82 0.91 9.79 32.90
CA VAL A 82 1.32 9.14 31.64
C VAL A 82 0.08 8.63 30.90
N VAL A 83 -0.11 9.14 29.69
CA VAL A 83 -1.13 8.64 28.75
C VAL A 83 -0.48 7.63 27.79
N GLN A 84 -1.14 6.48 27.59
CA GLN A 84 -0.76 5.51 26.57
C GLN A 84 -1.67 5.68 25.35
N VAL A 85 -1.08 5.92 24.18
CA VAL A 85 -1.78 5.96 22.89
C VAL A 85 -1.39 4.71 22.12
N LEU A 86 -2.38 3.87 21.80
CA LEU A 86 -2.20 2.63 21.05
C LEU A 86 -3.01 2.74 19.76
N PHE A 87 -2.33 2.65 18.62
CA PHE A 87 -2.98 2.70 17.31
C PHE A 87 -2.27 1.77 16.32
N GLY A 88 -2.98 1.37 15.27
CA GLY A 88 -2.46 0.50 14.23
C GLY A 88 -2.73 1.06 12.85
N ASN A 89 -1.91 0.63 11.89
CA ASN A 89 -1.89 1.16 10.53
C ASN A 89 -1.71 0.00 9.54
N VAL A 90 -2.41 0.06 8.41
CA VAL A 90 -2.21 -0.78 7.24
C VAL A 90 -1.17 -0.11 6.34
N GLY A 91 0.07 -0.57 6.40
CA GLY A 91 1.21 0.07 5.72
C GLY A 91 1.31 -0.26 4.23
N ALA A 92 0.90 -1.46 3.82
CA ALA A 92 0.90 -1.91 2.43
C ALA A 92 -0.02 -3.12 2.24
N ALA A 93 -0.42 -3.37 0.99
CA ALA A 93 -1.04 -4.61 0.56
C ALA A 93 -0.18 -5.27 -0.53
N SER A 94 -0.04 -6.59 -0.46
CA SER A 94 0.59 -7.39 -1.51
C SER A 94 -0.34 -7.58 -2.71
N GLY A 95 0.23 -7.94 -3.86
CA GLY A 95 -0.54 -8.31 -5.05
C GLY A 95 -1.41 -9.56 -4.89
N ASP A 96 -1.25 -10.27 -3.77
CA ASP A 96 -1.91 -11.53 -3.44
C ASP A 96 -2.89 -11.41 -2.26
N GLY A 97 -3.07 -10.19 -1.72
CA GLY A 97 -4.10 -9.91 -0.71
C GLY A 97 -3.68 -9.99 0.75
N HIS A 98 -2.40 -10.29 1.02
CA HIS A 98 -1.83 -10.12 2.36
C HIS A 98 -1.62 -8.64 2.69
N LEU A 99 -1.78 -8.28 3.96
CA LEU A 99 -1.61 -6.92 4.49
C LEU A 99 -0.36 -6.83 5.36
N LEU A 100 0.35 -5.70 5.29
CA LEU A 100 1.38 -5.33 6.26
C LEU A 100 0.76 -4.41 7.30
N LEU A 101 0.76 -4.85 8.56
CA LEU A 101 0.20 -4.12 9.69
C LEU A 101 1.32 -3.65 10.62
N SER A 102 1.22 -2.41 11.07
CA SER A 102 2.11 -1.83 12.09
C SER A 102 1.28 -1.35 13.25
N TYR A 103 1.65 -1.71 14.48
CA TYR A 103 1.02 -1.24 15.70
C TYR A 103 2.01 -0.43 16.51
N HIS A 104 1.57 0.73 16.97
CA HIS A 104 2.35 1.73 17.66
C HIS A 104 1.84 1.89 19.08
N ASP A 105 2.72 1.72 20.05
CA ASP A 105 2.49 2.00 21.46
C ASP A 105 3.31 3.22 21.86
N LEU A 106 2.64 4.36 22.01
CA LEU A 106 3.23 5.61 22.46
C LEU A 106 2.87 5.87 23.92
N ARG A 107 3.79 6.51 24.65
CA ARG A 107 3.54 7.03 25.99
C ARG A 107 4.00 8.47 26.07
N ALA A 108 3.16 9.34 26.61
CA ALA A 108 3.41 10.76 26.76
C ALA A 108 2.99 11.23 28.16
N GLU A 109 3.66 12.25 28.70
CA GLU A 109 3.25 12.89 29.96
C GLU A 109 2.22 14.00 29.68
N GLY A 110 1.17 14.08 30.51
CA GLY A 110 0.12 15.08 30.37
C GLY A 110 0.40 16.40 31.11
N PRO A 111 -0.31 17.50 30.75
CA PRO A 111 -1.27 17.62 29.64
C PRO A 111 -0.53 17.80 28.30
N CYS A 112 -0.89 16.98 27.31
CA CYS A 112 -0.20 16.87 26.02
C CYS A 112 -0.35 18.13 25.16
N THR A 113 0.36 19.22 25.48
CA THR A 113 0.53 20.38 24.59
C THR A 113 1.76 20.24 23.69
N THR A 114 2.71 19.42 24.13
CA THR A 114 3.90 18.97 23.41
C THR A 114 3.89 17.44 23.38
N TRP A 115 4.25 16.82 22.26
CA TRP A 115 4.40 15.36 22.13
C TRP A 115 5.66 14.88 22.86
N ASP A 116 5.83 15.26 24.12
CA ASP A 116 6.96 14.85 24.96
C ASP A 116 6.77 13.38 25.34
N LEU A 117 7.34 12.51 24.51
CA LEU A 117 7.29 11.07 24.71
C LEU A 117 8.00 10.72 26.03
N SER A 118 7.25 10.15 26.98
CA SER A 118 7.78 9.74 28.29
C SER A 118 8.63 8.47 28.20
N ALA A 119 8.52 7.76 27.08
CA ALA A 119 9.37 6.63 26.72
C ALA A 119 9.47 6.53 25.19
N PRO A 120 10.56 5.94 24.67
CA PRO A 120 10.63 5.60 23.26
C PRO A 120 9.39 4.78 22.84
N PRO A 121 8.83 5.08 21.67
CA PRO A 121 7.65 4.36 21.21
C PRO A 121 8.03 2.95 20.80
N GLU A 122 7.10 2.02 20.95
CA GLU A 122 7.30 0.63 20.54
C GLU A 122 6.46 0.34 19.31
N ILE A 123 7.06 -0.32 18.33
CA ILE A 123 6.41 -0.69 17.07
C ILE A 123 6.46 -2.20 16.92
N GLN A 124 5.30 -2.82 16.65
CA GLN A 124 5.20 -4.23 16.27
C GLN A 124 4.65 -4.34 14.85
N ARG A 125 5.27 -5.22 14.05
CA ARG A 125 4.92 -5.40 12.64
C ARG A 125 4.43 -6.81 12.38
N PHE A 126 3.41 -6.93 11.53
CA PHE A 126 2.78 -8.19 11.21
C PHE A 126 2.50 -8.29 9.72
N VAL A 127 2.70 -9.47 9.15
CA VAL A 127 2.01 -9.84 7.91
C VAL A 127 0.69 -10.48 8.31
N CYS A 128 -0.39 -10.07 7.68
CA CYS A 128 -1.74 -10.53 7.98
C CYS A 128 -2.39 -11.13 6.73
N ASN A 129 -2.99 -12.32 6.88
CA ASN A 129 -3.98 -12.81 5.94
C ASN A 129 -5.36 -12.33 6.44
N PRO A 130 -5.98 -11.35 5.79
CA PRO A 130 -7.20 -10.74 6.30
C PRO A 130 -8.38 -11.71 6.31
N LEU A 131 -8.44 -12.70 5.41
CA LEU A 131 -9.58 -13.62 5.33
C LEU A 131 -9.52 -14.76 6.36
N THR A 132 -8.32 -15.23 6.70
CA THR A 132 -8.14 -16.25 7.75
C THR A 132 -7.94 -15.65 9.13
N GLY A 133 -7.63 -14.35 9.20
CA GLY A 133 -7.23 -13.67 10.43
C GLY A 133 -5.81 -14.01 10.90
N GLN A 134 -5.06 -14.82 10.15
CA GLN A 134 -3.71 -15.20 10.55
C GLN A 134 -2.81 -13.97 10.63
N MET A 135 -2.12 -13.80 11.77
CA MET A 135 -1.13 -12.74 11.98
C MET A 135 0.25 -13.37 12.23
N LEU A 136 1.20 -13.09 11.34
CA LEU A 136 2.60 -13.48 11.50
C LEU A 136 3.41 -12.28 11.99
N ARG A 137 3.91 -12.34 13.22
CA ARG A 137 4.76 -11.29 13.79
C ARG A 137 6.15 -11.30 13.14
N LEU A 138 6.58 -10.15 12.63
CA LEU A 138 7.94 -9.98 12.13
C LEU A 138 8.92 -9.75 13.29
N PRO A 139 10.18 -10.19 13.18
CA PRO A 139 11.22 -9.85 14.13
C PRO A 139 11.39 -8.33 14.26
N ASP A 140 11.89 -7.88 15.40
CA ASP A 140 12.13 -6.46 15.64
C ASP A 140 13.41 -6.01 14.90
N ILE A 141 13.33 -4.94 14.11
CA ILE A 141 14.47 -4.41 13.32
C ILE A 141 15.58 -3.95 14.28
N GLY A 142 16.80 -4.41 14.05
CA GLY A 142 17.93 -4.17 14.96
C GLY A 142 17.74 -4.77 16.35
N GLY A 143 16.84 -5.75 16.52
CA GLY A 143 16.55 -6.39 17.80
C GLY A 143 15.77 -5.52 18.79
N SER A 144 15.20 -4.40 18.34
CA SER A 144 14.54 -3.43 19.21
C SER A 144 13.19 -2.98 18.66
N ARG A 145 12.16 -3.02 19.52
CA ARG A 145 10.84 -2.43 19.25
C ARG A 145 10.88 -0.90 19.14
N ARG A 146 11.96 -0.27 19.64
CA ARG A 146 12.12 1.19 19.75
C ARG A 146 12.66 1.83 18.49
N THR A 147 12.94 1.03 17.46
CA THR A 147 13.42 1.48 16.16
C THR A 147 12.29 2.29 15.50
N LEU A 148 12.34 3.61 15.76
CA LEU A 148 11.48 4.69 15.30
C LEU A 148 11.69 4.99 13.83
N VAL A 149 11.69 3.96 13.02
CA VAL A 149 12.00 4.14 11.62
C VAL A 149 10.87 3.50 10.87
N PHE A 150 10.41 4.27 9.88
CA PHE A 150 9.85 3.80 8.63
C PHE A 150 8.31 3.81 8.45
N HIS A 151 7.83 4.81 7.69
CA HIS A 151 6.41 4.99 7.39
C HIS A 151 5.96 4.33 6.08
N HIS A 152 6.89 3.78 5.27
CA HIS A 152 6.61 3.29 3.91
C HIS A 152 7.26 1.93 3.60
N MET A 153 7.12 0.98 4.52
CA MET A 153 7.48 -0.42 4.24
C MET A 153 6.56 -1.03 3.18
N GLY A 154 7.13 -1.79 2.27
CA GLY A 154 6.41 -2.58 1.29
C GLY A 154 6.30 -4.04 1.67
N LEU A 155 5.29 -4.73 1.12
CA LEU A 155 5.10 -6.17 1.21
C LEU A 155 4.99 -6.75 -0.19
N LEU A 156 5.94 -7.61 -0.56
CA LEU A 156 5.93 -8.32 -1.84
C LEU A 156 5.78 -9.82 -1.58
N THR A 157 4.83 -10.43 -2.24
CA THR A 157 4.60 -11.88 -2.23
C THR A 157 5.04 -12.47 -3.57
N GLN A 158 5.51 -13.71 -3.55
CA GLN A 158 5.93 -14.43 -4.75
C GLN A 158 5.54 -15.90 -4.65
N ALA A 159 4.99 -16.42 -5.75
CA ALA A 159 4.79 -17.85 -5.97
C ALA A 159 5.85 -18.36 -6.95
N ASP A 160 6.42 -19.53 -6.69
CA ASP A 160 7.48 -20.17 -7.49
C ASP A 160 6.90 -20.97 -8.68
N GLY A 161 5.57 -21.12 -8.75
CA GLY A 161 4.89 -21.84 -9.83
C GLY A 161 4.91 -21.11 -11.18
N TRP A 162 5.06 -21.90 -12.28
CA TRP A 162 5.13 -21.46 -13.70
C TRP A 162 4.02 -20.52 -14.19
N LEU A 163 2.94 -20.34 -13.41
CA LEU A 163 1.80 -19.49 -13.75
C LEU A 163 1.55 -18.35 -12.76
N GLY A 164 2.23 -18.28 -11.61
CA GLY A 164 1.97 -17.26 -10.57
C GLY A 164 0.51 -17.21 -10.10
N ARG A 165 -0.20 -18.35 -10.14
CA ARG A 165 -1.65 -18.47 -9.93
C ARG A 165 -1.98 -19.36 -8.72
N GLY A 166 -1.55 -18.95 -7.55
CA GLY A 166 -1.81 -19.69 -6.30
C GLY A 166 -1.32 -18.92 -5.08
N PRO A 167 -1.48 -19.49 -3.87
CA PRO A 167 -0.87 -18.96 -2.66
C PRO A 167 0.62 -18.69 -2.86
N PRO A 168 1.16 -17.59 -2.30
CA PRO A 168 2.58 -17.33 -2.40
C PRO A 168 3.36 -18.37 -1.61
N ASP A 169 4.54 -18.74 -2.11
CA ASP A 169 5.48 -19.66 -1.45
C ASP A 169 6.44 -18.89 -0.53
N ARG A 170 6.62 -17.60 -0.80
CA ARG A 170 7.45 -16.70 -0.01
C ARG A 170 6.95 -15.26 -0.08
N PHE A 171 7.37 -14.47 0.90
CA PHE A 171 7.20 -13.03 0.91
C PHE A 171 8.48 -12.31 1.37
N ALA A 172 8.54 -11.02 1.03
CA ALA A 172 9.52 -10.07 1.50
C ALA A 172 8.83 -8.82 2.04
N VAL A 173 9.35 -8.30 3.15
CA VAL A 173 9.01 -6.96 3.64
C VAL A 173 10.25 -6.12 3.53
N ALA A 174 10.17 -4.95 2.91
CA ALA A 174 11.37 -4.16 2.71
C ALA A 174 11.09 -2.68 2.68
N GLU A 175 12.17 -1.95 2.78
CA GLU A 175 12.17 -0.52 2.76
C GLU A 175 13.44 0.08 2.24
N LEU A 176 13.26 1.20 1.55
CA LEU A 176 14.31 1.96 0.95
C LEU A 176 14.61 3.21 1.78
N ALA A 177 15.81 3.26 2.35
CA ALA A 177 16.36 4.42 3.02
C ALA A 177 17.35 5.14 2.08
N PHE A 178 17.16 6.43 1.87
CA PHE A 178 18.10 7.25 1.09
C PHE A 178 19.09 7.91 2.03
N HIS A 179 20.34 7.43 2.07
CA HIS A 179 21.42 8.03 2.86
C HIS A 179 22.35 8.87 1.98
N VAL A 180 23.14 9.74 2.61
CA VAL A 180 24.17 10.56 1.92
C VAL A 180 25.20 9.68 1.20
N ALA A 181 25.49 8.49 1.74
CA ALA A 181 26.42 7.52 1.17
C ALA A 181 25.79 6.61 0.08
N GLY A 182 24.50 6.77 -0.23
CA GLY A 182 23.76 5.96 -1.19
C GLY A 182 22.45 5.40 -0.62
N ALA A 183 21.72 4.64 -1.43
CA ALA A 183 20.51 3.97 -0.99
C ALA A 183 20.84 2.69 -0.20
N GLY A 184 20.18 2.53 0.94
CA GLY A 184 20.16 1.31 1.75
C GLY A 184 18.79 0.65 1.64
N LEU A 185 18.77 -0.67 1.49
CA LEU A 185 17.56 -1.48 1.52
C LEU A 185 17.56 -2.31 2.80
N GLU A 186 16.64 -2.01 3.72
CA GLU A 186 16.37 -2.86 4.87
C GLU A 186 15.30 -3.86 4.44
N ARG A 187 15.63 -5.16 4.42
CA ARG A 187 14.70 -6.20 3.97
C ARG A 187 14.60 -7.37 4.93
N PHE A 188 13.42 -7.95 4.99
CA PHE A 188 13.12 -9.23 5.63
C PHE A 188 12.67 -10.19 4.54
N LEU A 189 13.31 -11.35 4.45
CA LEU A 189 12.91 -12.43 3.56
C LEU A 189 12.32 -13.56 4.40
N SER A 190 11.09 -13.97 4.09
CA SER A 190 10.40 -15.06 4.82
C SER A 190 11.19 -16.37 4.88
N GLU A 191 12.00 -16.67 3.86
CA GLU A 191 12.86 -17.85 3.81
C GLU A 191 14.02 -17.79 4.81
N LYS A 192 14.57 -16.60 5.04
CA LYS A 192 15.68 -16.38 5.98
C LYS A 192 15.18 -16.16 7.41
N GLY A 193 14.02 -15.53 7.57
CA GLY A 193 13.42 -15.25 8.88
C GLY A 193 14.13 -14.16 9.68
N GLU A 194 15.02 -13.39 9.08
CA GLU A 194 15.78 -12.30 9.71
C GLU A 194 15.84 -11.04 8.83
N TRP A 195 16.14 -9.90 9.46
CA TRP A 195 16.34 -8.62 8.78
C TRP A 195 17.78 -8.50 8.27
N GLU A 196 17.92 -7.98 7.06
CA GLU A 196 19.18 -7.76 6.36
C GLU A 196 19.23 -6.32 5.82
N THR A 197 20.30 -5.59 6.17
CA THR A 197 20.59 -4.27 5.60
C THR A 197 21.52 -4.42 4.40
N VAL A 198 21.02 -4.11 3.21
CA VAL A 198 21.81 -4.07 1.98
C VAL A 198 22.19 -2.63 1.66
N MET A 199 23.46 -2.29 1.84
CA MET A 199 23.98 -0.95 1.57
C MET A 199 24.51 -0.80 0.14
N GLY A 200 24.45 0.42 -0.39
CA GLY A 200 25.06 0.74 -1.68
C GLY A 200 24.34 0.10 -2.85
N VAL A 201 23.00 0.00 -2.76
CA VAL A 201 22.16 -0.56 -3.83
C VAL A 201 22.40 0.24 -5.11
N PRO A 202 22.86 -0.38 -6.20
CA PRO A 202 23.09 0.31 -7.45
C PRO A 202 21.81 1.01 -7.93
N CYS A 203 21.90 2.33 -8.08
CA CYS A 203 20.92 3.09 -8.83
C CYS A 203 21.29 3.00 -10.31
N GLY A 204 20.30 2.83 -11.18
CA GLY A 204 20.42 3.25 -12.58
C GLY A 204 20.64 4.78 -12.67
N PRO A 205 20.04 5.52 -13.62
CA PRO A 205 20.05 6.97 -13.50
C PRO A 205 19.44 7.35 -12.13
N PRO A 206 20.19 8.05 -11.26
CA PRO A 206 19.71 8.38 -9.93
C PRO A 206 18.50 9.30 -10.06
N PRO A 207 17.57 9.28 -9.08
CA PRO A 207 16.47 10.24 -9.07
C PRO A 207 17.06 11.67 -9.10
N PRO A 208 16.43 12.61 -9.81
CA PRO A 208 16.97 13.97 -10.00
C PRO A 208 17.12 14.75 -8.69
N ARG A 209 16.44 14.30 -7.63
CA ARG A 209 16.51 14.85 -6.27
C ARG A 209 16.27 13.74 -5.24
N GLY A 210 16.42 14.09 -3.96
CA GLY A 210 16.04 13.16 -2.87
C GLY A 210 14.55 12.85 -2.93
N MET A 211 14.19 11.58 -2.79
CA MET A 211 12.81 11.09 -2.84
C MET A 211 12.07 11.44 -1.54
N GLU A 212 10.85 11.98 -1.68
CA GLU A 212 9.93 12.24 -0.58
C GLU A 212 8.76 11.25 -0.67
N VAL A 213 8.92 10.06 -0.07
CA VAL A 213 7.85 9.05 -0.13
C VAL A 213 6.63 9.57 0.62
N ASN A 214 5.49 9.61 -0.07
CA ASN A 214 4.27 10.27 0.42
C ASN A 214 2.99 9.45 0.14
N GLN A 215 3.15 8.17 -0.21
CA GLN A 215 2.09 7.20 -0.45
C GLN A 215 2.50 5.83 0.14
N GLU A 216 1.55 4.92 0.36
CA GLU A 216 1.86 3.51 0.63
C GLU A 216 2.66 2.88 -0.52
N THR A 217 3.55 1.95 -0.16
CA THR A 217 4.40 1.23 -1.11
C THR A 217 3.58 0.24 -1.93
N VAL A 218 3.79 0.25 -3.24
CA VAL A 218 3.03 -0.57 -4.19
C VAL A 218 3.81 -1.81 -4.59
N ALA A 219 3.18 -2.99 -4.54
CA ALA A 219 3.74 -4.22 -5.06
C ALA A 219 3.33 -4.42 -6.54
N PHE A 220 4.29 -4.41 -7.46
CA PHE A 220 4.02 -4.56 -8.88
C PHE A 220 5.21 -5.14 -9.65
N GLY A 221 4.94 -6.11 -10.53
CA GLY A 221 5.94 -6.66 -11.46
C GLY A 221 7.15 -7.30 -10.76
N GLY A 222 6.93 -7.99 -9.64
CA GLY A 222 8.02 -8.59 -8.84
C GLY A 222 8.90 -7.56 -8.12
N ARG A 223 8.44 -6.31 -7.99
CA ARG A 223 9.16 -5.22 -7.34
C ARG A 223 8.27 -4.48 -6.36
N LEU A 224 8.89 -3.88 -5.37
CA LEU A 224 8.28 -2.87 -4.50
C LEU A 224 8.55 -1.48 -5.09
N TRP A 225 7.56 -0.61 -5.04
CA TRP A 225 7.59 0.73 -5.60
C TRP A 225 7.32 1.78 -4.50
N TRP A 226 8.34 2.57 -4.18
CA TRP A 226 8.24 3.73 -3.29
C TRP A 226 7.95 4.97 -4.11
N VAL A 227 6.87 5.67 -3.76
CA VAL A 227 6.28 6.71 -4.60
C VAL A 227 6.47 8.09 -3.96
N ASP A 228 7.05 9.00 -4.75
CA ASP A 228 7.05 10.44 -4.50
C ASP A 228 6.14 11.10 -5.56
N LEU A 229 4.91 11.43 -5.16
CA LEU A 229 3.90 12.03 -6.04
C LEU A 229 4.25 13.44 -6.54
N THR A 230 5.40 13.99 -6.16
CA THR A 230 5.94 15.24 -6.71
C THR A 230 6.96 15.02 -7.83
N SER A 231 7.51 13.81 -7.97
CA SER A 231 8.68 13.52 -8.80
C SER A 231 8.55 12.24 -9.63
N GLY A 232 8.27 11.10 -8.99
CA GLY A 232 8.32 9.79 -9.62
C GLY A 232 8.23 8.65 -8.63
N ALA A 233 8.57 7.45 -9.09
CA ALA A 233 8.62 6.27 -8.24
C ALA A 233 9.95 5.54 -8.41
N VAL A 234 10.44 4.98 -7.30
CA VAL A 234 11.61 4.10 -7.29
C VAL A 234 11.14 2.67 -7.06
N SER A 235 11.64 1.73 -7.86
CA SER A 235 11.37 0.30 -7.70
C SER A 235 12.62 -0.51 -7.38
N VAL A 236 12.45 -1.51 -6.51
CA VAL A 236 13.49 -2.48 -6.14
C VAL A 236 12.86 -3.87 -6.03
N ASP A 237 13.57 -4.89 -6.51
CA ASP A 237 13.25 -6.29 -6.22
C ASP A 237 13.91 -6.67 -4.88
N PRO A 238 13.14 -6.90 -3.80
CA PRO A 238 13.71 -7.25 -2.50
C PRO A 238 14.28 -8.67 -2.46
N PHE A 239 13.89 -9.58 -3.37
CA PHE A 239 14.39 -10.96 -3.41
C PHE A 239 15.71 -11.10 -4.16
N ALA A 240 16.09 -10.12 -4.98
CA ALA A 240 17.33 -10.17 -5.74
C ALA A 240 18.56 -10.22 -4.81
N ASP A 241 19.50 -11.13 -5.07
CA ASP A 241 20.79 -11.18 -4.34
C ASP A 241 21.56 -9.86 -4.45
N ARG A 242 21.42 -9.20 -5.60
CA ARG A 242 21.94 -7.86 -5.88
C ARG A 242 20.77 -6.97 -6.28
N PRO A 243 20.11 -6.31 -5.32
CA PRO A 243 18.99 -5.43 -5.62
C PRO A 243 19.46 -4.26 -6.50
N GLU A 244 18.60 -3.81 -7.40
CA GLU A 244 18.85 -2.68 -8.28
C GLU A 244 17.67 -1.70 -8.22
N ILE A 245 18.01 -0.42 -8.08
CA ILE A 245 17.07 0.69 -8.05
C ILE A 245 16.79 1.15 -9.48
N ARG A 246 15.49 1.20 -9.82
CA ARG A 246 15.00 1.81 -11.06
C ARG A 246 14.09 2.98 -10.73
N PHE A 247 14.42 4.15 -11.25
CA PHE A 247 13.59 5.33 -11.14
C PHE A 247 12.73 5.49 -12.39
N VAL A 248 11.46 5.85 -12.19
CA VAL A 248 10.51 6.23 -13.22
C VAL A 248 9.95 7.59 -12.85
N GLU A 249 10.23 8.60 -13.67
CA GLU A 249 9.68 9.94 -13.50
C GLU A 249 8.16 9.94 -13.76
N LEU A 250 7.41 10.84 -13.11
CA LEU A 250 6.00 11.08 -13.42
C LEU A 250 5.83 11.60 -14.87
N PRO A 251 4.59 11.62 -15.42
CA PRO A 251 4.36 12.28 -16.70
C PRO A 251 4.93 13.71 -16.70
N SER A 252 5.49 14.17 -17.83
CA SER A 252 6.29 15.41 -17.88
C SER A 252 5.56 16.69 -17.41
N GLY A 253 4.23 16.72 -17.49
CA GLY A 253 3.41 17.83 -16.99
C GLY A 253 3.07 17.75 -15.49
N SER A 254 3.35 16.63 -14.85
CA SER A 254 2.95 16.33 -13.47
C SER A 254 4.09 16.50 -12.47
N VAL A 255 5.35 16.52 -12.94
CA VAL A 255 6.54 16.74 -12.09
C VAL A 255 6.52 18.13 -11.47
N LEU A 256 6.57 18.21 -10.14
CA LEU A 256 6.62 19.47 -9.41
C LEU A 256 8.07 19.93 -9.20
N PRO A 257 8.31 21.26 -9.14
CA PRO A 257 9.63 21.80 -8.82
C PRO A 257 10.18 21.28 -7.50
N ALA A 258 11.48 21.02 -7.45
CA ALA A 258 12.16 20.68 -6.21
C ALA A 258 12.02 21.85 -5.23
N ARG A 259 11.52 21.58 -4.02
CA ARG A 259 11.57 22.57 -2.93
C ARG A 259 12.99 22.64 -2.37
N ALA A 260 13.40 23.83 -1.92
CA ALA A 260 14.66 23.99 -1.22
C ALA A 260 14.68 23.02 -0.04
N ARG A 261 15.71 22.17 0.05
CA ARG A 261 15.92 21.34 1.23
C ARG A 261 16.07 22.28 2.42
N SER A 262 15.14 22.26 3.36
CA SER A 262 15.45 22.72 4.71
C SER A 262 16.56 21.80 5.19
N THR A 263 17.76 22.31 5.39
CA THR A 263 18.76 21.58 6.15
C THR A 263 18.12 21.22 7.49
N GLU A 264 18.14 19.94 7.84
CA GLU A 264 17.69 19.47 9.17
C GLU A 264 18.46 20.19 10.30
N GLU A 265 19.58 20.84 9.96
CA GLU A 265 20.39 21.73 10.80
C GLU A 265 19.67 23.01 11.26
N ASP A 266 18.62 23.48 10.56
CA ASP A 266 17.92 24.72 10.94
C ASP A 266 16.88 24.49 12.07
N GLY A 267 16.62 23.24 12.46
CA GLY A 267 15.81 22.86 13.63
C GLY A 267 14.36 23.38 13.67
N ASP A 268 13.90 24.06 12.62
CA ASP A 268 12.59 24.72 12.58
C ASP A 268 11.50 23.68 12.28
N LEU A 269 10.88 23.19 13.35
CA LEU A 269 9.77 22.23 13.30
C LEU A 269 8.62 22.72 12.42
N ARG A 270 8.42 24.04 12.27
CA ARG A 270 7.37 24.60 11.42
C ARG A 270 7.61 24.29 9.94
N LYS A 271 8.86 24.36 9.48
CA LYS A 271 9.23 24.02 8.09
C LYS A 271 9.03 22.54 7.80
N VAL A 272 9.28 21.68 8.80
CA VAL A 272 9.04 20.24 8.71
C VAL A 272 7.53 19.98 8.61
N GLU A 273 6.73 20.59 9.47
CA GLU A 273 5.27 20.51 9.45
C GLU A 273 4.67 21.01 8.13
N ASP A 274 5.09 22.17 7.64
CA ASP A 274 4.66 22.74 6.35
C ASP A 274 4.99 21.82 5.16
N ARG A 275 6.14 21.14 5.20
CA ARG A 275 6.54 20.16 4.18
C ARG A 275 5.65 18.92 4.23
N TRP A 276 5.38 18.37 5.41
CA TRP A 276 4.47 17.23 5.57
C TRP A 276 3.03 17.55 5.15
N LEU A 277 2.51 18.71 5.56
CA LEU A 277 1.19 19.19 5.16
C LEU A 277 1.08 19.33 3.63
N PHE A 278 2.11 19.87 2.99
CA PHE A 278 2.17 19.96 1.54
C PHE A 278 2.15 18.59 0.86
N LEU A 279 2.98 17.63 1.30
CA LEU A 279 3.02 16.29 0.72
C LEU A 279 1.68 15.56 0.89
N ARG A 280 1.03 15.74 2.05
CA ARG A 280 -0.32 15.21 2.29
C ARG A 280 -1.35 15.83 1.36
N GLU A 281 -1.24 17.12 1.07
CA GLU A 281 -2.14 17.80 0.12
C GLU A 281 -1.94 17.32 -1.33
N VAL A 282 -0.70 17.05 -1.73
CA VAL A 282 -0.39 16.45 -3.03
C VAL A 282 -0.97 15.03 -3.12
N ALA A 283 -0.82 14.22 -2.06
CA ALA A 283 -1.31 12.85 -2.01
C ALA A 283 -2.84 12.73 -2.06
N LYS A 284 -3.59 13.81 -1.78
CA LYS A 284 -5.05 13.84 -1.98
C LYS A 284 -5.45 13.85 -3.45
N HIS A 285 -4.63 14.41 -4.33
CA HIS A 285 -5.02 14.67 -5.72
C HIS A 285 -4.27 13.80 -6.72
N ARG A 286 -3.32 12.99 -6.26
CA ARG A 286 -2.46 12.17 -7.09
C ARG A 286 -2.33 10.79 -6.48
N ARG A 287 -2.23 9.76 -7.32
CA ARG A 287 -2.03 8.40 -6.84
C ARG A 287 -1.34 7.52 -7.87
N ILE A 288 -0.44 6.65 -7.40
CA ILE A 288 0.09 5.52 -8.16
C ILE A 288 -0.48 4.22 -7.60
N GLY A 289 -0.95 3.32 -8.46
CA GLY A 289 -1.43 2.02 -8.02
C GLY A 289 -1.48 1.01 -9.15
N VAL A 290 -1.69 -0.26 -8.81
CA VAL A 290 -1.90 -1.32 -9.79
C VAL A 290 -3.37 -1.36 -10.16
N SER A 291 -3.67 -1.38 -11.46
CA SER A 291 -5.03 -1.55 -11.96
C SER A 291 -5.03 -2.30 -13.27
N LYS A 292 -5.79 -3.40 -13.31
CA LYS A 292 -5.88 -4.32 -14.45
C LYS A 292 -4.48 -4.78 -14.92
N GLY A 293 -3.63 -5.14 -13.95
CA GLY A 293 -2.29 -5.68 -14.21
C GLY A 293 -1.24 -4.70 -14.73
N ARG A 294 -1.51 -3.38 -14.68
CA ARG A 294 -0.53 -2.34 -15.04
C ARG A 294 -0.38 -1.34 -13.90
N LEU A 295 0.81 -0.76 -13.79
CA LEU A 295 1.03 0.39 -12.92
C LEU A 295 0.37 1.61 -13.57
N ARG A 296 -0.42 2.34 -12.79
CA ARG A 296 -1.12 3.54 -13.22
C ARG A 296 -0.80 4.71 -12.33
N TYR A 297 -0.74 5.88 -12.94
CA TYR A 297 -0.73 7.17 -12.27
C TYR A 297 -2.04 7.88 -12.57
N ALA A 298 -2.70 8.43 -11.57
CA ALA A 298 -3.86 9.28 -11.75
C ALA A 298 -3.65 10.61 -11.03
N GLU A 299 -4.16 11.69 -11.61
CA GLU A 299 -4.15 13.01 -10.99
C GLU A 299 -5.42 13.81 -11.29
N VAL A 300 -5.81 14.65 -10.33
CA VAL A 300 -6.87 15.64 -10.46
C VAL A 300 -6.24 17.02 -10.55
N SER A 301 -6.61 17.81 -11.56
CA SER A 301 -6.15 19.20 -11.65
C SER A 301 -6.71 20.03 -10.50
N PRO A 302 -5.93 20.97 -9.93
CA PRO A 302 -6.34 21.72 -8.74
C PRO A 302 -7.45 22.75 -9.00
N HIS A 303 -7.67 23.13 -10.25
CA HIS A 303 -8.65 24.14 -10.63
C HIS A 303 -9.83 23.53 -11.38
N ASP A 304 -10.98 24.19 -11.27
CA ASP A 304 -12.17 23.94 -12.08
C ASP A 304 -11.81 23.99 -13.58
N PRO A 305 -12.27 23.02 -14.41
CA PRO A 305 -13.34 22.03 -14.17
C PRO A 305 -12.89 20.69 -13.53
N PHE A 306 -11.71 20.64 -12.90
CA PHE A 306 -11.12 19.45 -12.27
C PHE A 306 -10.96 18.29 -13.26
N LEU A 307 -9.89 18.31 -14.06
CA LEU A 307 -9.53 17.23 -14.98
C LEU A 307 -8.93 16.06 -14.21
N LEU A 308 -9.62 14.92 -14.19
CA LEU A 308 -9.08 13.64 -13.76
C LEU A 308 -8.38 12.98 -14.95
N SER A 309 -7.06 12.83 -14.87
CA SER A 309 -6.24 12.19 -15.89
C SER A 309 -5.70 10.86 -15.35
N SER A 310 -5.71 9.81 -16.18
CA SER A 310 -5.16 8.49 -15.84
C SER A 310 -4.18 8.04 -16.91
N PHE A 311 -2.99 7.68 -16.45
CA PHE A 311 -1.86 7.25 -17.25
C PHE A 311 -1.52 5.80 -16.90
N ALA A 312 -1.15 5.01 -17.90
CA ALA A 312 -0.58 3.68 -17.72
C ALA A 312 0.93 3.73 -17.98
N LEU A 313 1.71 3.02 -17.18
CA LEU A 313 3.13 2.84 -17.44
C LEU A 313 3.32 1.89 -18.63
N ASP A 314 4.12 2.29 -19.62
CA ASP A 314 4.40 1.46 -20.79
C ASP A 314 5.27 0.23 -20.43
N GLY A 315 5.06 -0.88 -21.13
CA GLY A 315 5.76 -2.14 -20.86
C GLY A 315 7.24 -2.15 -21.27
N ASP A 316 8.04 -2.79 -20.41
CA ASP A 316 9.40 -3.35 -20.57
C ASP A 316 10.60 -2.49 -21.01
N GLU A 317 10.44 -1.25 -21.46
CA GLU A 317 11.61 -0.40 -21.82
C GLU A 317 11.64 0.99 -21.19
N GLY A 318 10.83 1.25 -20.16
CA GLY A 318 10.94 2.49 -19.37
C GLY A 318 10.73 3.78 -20.16
N SER A 319 9.98 3.72 -21.28
CA SER A 319 9.80 4.85 -22.20
C SER A 319 8.78 5.91 -21.75
N GLY A 320 8.08 5.69 -20.63
CA GLY A 320 7.26 6.70 -19.98
C GLY A 320 5.82 6.29 -19.67
N TRP A 321 4.99 7.30 -19.47
CA TRP A 321 3.58 7.18 -19.13
C TRP A 321 2.71 7.53 -20.34
N THR A 322 1.78 6.64 -20.68
CA THR A 322 0.77 6.89 -21.72
C THR A 322 -0.54 7.33 -21.08
N LEU A 323 -1.05 8.50 -21.48
CA LEU A 323 -2.39 8.97 -21.08
C LEU A 323 -3.44 8.07 -21.73
N GLU A 324 -4.26 7.39 -20.93
CA GLU A 324 -5.33 6.51 -21.43
C GLU A 324 -6.72 7.13 -21.29
N HIS A 325 -6.95 7.87 -20.21
CA HIS A 325 -8.25 8.48 -19.94
C HIS A 325 -8.10 9.88 -19.36
N GLN A 326 -9.03 10.76 -19.74
CA GLN A 326 -9.18 12.08 -19.15
C GLN A 326 -10.67 12.44 -19.11
N VAL A 327 -11.15 12.91 -17.96
CA VAL A 327 -12.56 13.32 -17.77
C VAL A 327 -12.65 14.60 -16.96
N GLU A 328 -13.64 15.45 -17.28
CA GLU A 328 -13.96 16.67 -16.55
C GLU A 328 -14.89 16.35 -15.37
N LEU A 329 -14.35 16.35 -14.15
CA LEU A 329 -15.10 15.91 -12.98
C LEU A 329 -16.28 16.82 -12.64
N ARG A 330 -16.20 18.13 -12.91
CA ARG A 330 -17.31 19.05 -12.61
C ARG A 330 -18.63 18.57 -13.21
N GLN A 331 -18.60 18.20 -14.50
CA GLN A 331 -19.79 17.72 -15.20
C GLN A 331 -20.16 16.30 -14.77
N VAL A 332 -19.18 15.39 -14.73
CA VAL A 332 -19.41 13.97 -14.38
C VAL A 332 -20.04 13.82 -12.98
N LEU A 333 -19.54 14.59 -12.00
CA LEU A 333 -20.07 14.57 -10.64
C LEU A 333 -21.45 15.22 -10.57
N ALA A 334 -21.69 16.34 -11.28
CA ALA A 334 -23.01 16.97 -11.33
C ALA A 334 -24.08 16.03 -11.92
N ASP A 335 -23.78 15.37 -13.04
CA ASP A 335 -24.67 14.37 -13.66
C ASP A 335 -24.92 13.16 -12.75
N GLY A 336 -23.94 12.84 -11.89
CA GLY A 336 -24.01 11.78 -10.88
C GLY A 336 -24.71 12.16 -9.57
N GLY A 337 -25.26 13.38 -9.45
CA GLY A 337 -25.95 13.84 -8.24
C GLY A 337 -25.04 14.48 -7.18
N TYR A 338 -23.79 14.81 -7.55
CA TYR A 338 -22.79 15.48 -6.71
C TYR A 338 -22.39 16.83 -7.31
N PRO A 339 -23.33 17.79 -7.49
CA PRO A 339 -23.02 19.07 -8.12
C PRO A 339 -22.05 19.89 -7.27
N TRP A 340 -21.00 20.39 -7.90
CA TRP A 340 -20.09 21.35 -7.29
C TRP A 340 -20.76 22.72 -7.15
N GLN A 341 -20.78 23.28 -5.94
CA GLN A 341 -21.37 24.59 -5.69
C GLN A 341 -20.30 25.68 -5.66
N ASP A 342 -20.48 26.72 -6.47
CA ASP A 342 -19.62 27.90 -6.44
C ASP A 342 -19.73 28.57 -5.06
N ASN A 343 -18.59 28.81 -4.40
CA ASN A 343 -18.44 29.29 -3.01
C ASN A 343 -18.62 28.22 -1.90
N SER A 344 -18.69 26.94 -2.25
CA SER A 344 -18.56 25.88 -1.26
C SER A 344 -17.13 25.83 -0.70
N ALA A 345 -16.98 25.61 0.60
CA ALA A 345 -15.68 25.27 1.21
C ALA A 345 -15.21 23.85 0.84
N GLN A 346 -15.92 23.17 -0.07
CA GLN A 346 -15.59 21.84 -0.55
C GLN A 346 -14.24 21.88 -1.26
N ALA A 347 -13.33 21.00 -0.84
CA ALA A 347 -12.02 20.81 -1.46
C ALA A 347 -12.16 19.98 -2.74
N ALA A 348 -11.30 20.24 -3.73
CA ALA A 348 -11.34 19.54 -5.03
C ALA A 348 -11.45 18.01 -4.83
N PRO A 349 -12.10 17.27 -5.75
CA PRO A 349 -12.27 15.83 -5.61
C PRO A 349 -10.92 15.14 -5.37
N GLN A 350 -10.85 14.32 -4.33
CA GLN A 350 -9.61 13.69 -3.88
C GLN A 350 -9.56 12.24 -4.37
N ILE A 351 -8.44 11.78 -4.91
CA ILE A 351 -8.26 10.39 -5.33
C ILE A 351 -8.03 9.53 -4.10
N VAL A 352 -8.93 8.58 -3.89
CA VAL A 352 -8.91 7.69 -2.73
C VAL A 352 -8.17 6.40 -3.08
N VAL A 353 -8.63 5.67 -4.10
CA VAL A 353 -7.98 4.45 -4.59
C VAL A 353 -8.25 4.26 -6.08
N LEU A 354 -7.37 3.52 -6.75
CA LEU A 354 -7.60 3.01 -8.10
C LEU A 354 -8.21 1.61 -7.99
N ASP A 355 -9.20 1.28 -8.83
CA ASP A 355 -9.75 -0.07 -8.85
C ASP A 355 -8.68 -1.07 -9.33
N PRO A 356 -8.31 -2.08 -8.52
CA PRO A 356 -7.25 -3.01 -8.90
C PRO A 356 -7.64 -3.91 -10.08
N LEU A 357 -8.95 -4.10 -10.33
CA LEU A 357 -9.47 -5.03 -11.34
C LEU A 357 -10.06 -4.31 -12.56
N ASN A 358 -10.43 -3.04 -12.44
CA ASN A 358 -11.02 -2.24 -13.52
C ASN A 358 -10.21 -0.96 -13.81
N ALA A 359 -9.49 -0.96 -14.92
CA ALA A 359 -8.70 0.18 -15.41
C ALA A 359 -9.46 1.50 -15.54
N ASN A 360 -10.78 1.45 -15.73
CA ASN A 360 -11.59 2.63 -16.00
C ASN A 360 -12.19 3.23 -14.73
N ALA A 361 -12.14 2.53 -13.58
CA ALA A 361 -12.82 2.96 -12.37
C ALA A 361 -11.83 3.62 -11.38
N VAL A 362 -12.15 4.84 -10.98
CA VAL A 362 -11.42 5.60 -9.95
C VAL A 362 -12.38 5.97 -8.83
N TYR A 363 -11.93 5.79 -7.58
CA TYR A 363 -12.70 6.13 -6.40
C TYR A 363 -12.25 7.50 -5.90
N LEU A 364 -13.20 8.43 -5.80
CA LEU A 364 -12.97 9.81 -5.41
C LEU A 364 -13.71 10.14 -4.12
N LYS A 365 -13.07 10.89 -3.21
CA LYS A 365 -13.75 11.51 -2.08
C LYS A 365 -14.36 12.82 -2.55
N VAL A 366 -15.67 12.97 -2.36
CA VAL A 366 -16.44 14.18 -2.65
C VAL A 366 -17.31 14.49 -1.42
N GLY A 367 -16.88 15.49 -0.65
CA GLY A 367 -17.48 15.75 0.67
C GLY A 367 -17.34 14.54 1.59
N GLU A 368 -18.47 14.05 2.12
CA GLU A 368 -18.56 12.88 3.02
C GLU A 368 -18.88 11.58 2.27
N HIS A 369 -18.58 11.48 0.98
CA HIS A 369 -18.84 10.29 0.17
C HIS A 369 -17.61 9.84 -0.60
N VAL A 370 -17.47 8.52 -0.74
CA VAL A 370 -16.63 7.92 -1.80
C VAL A 370 -17.53 7.66 -3.01
N VAL A 371 -17.17 8.24 -4.14
CA VAL A 371 -17.88 8.15 -5.42
C VAL A 371 -17.00 7.39 -6.43
N VAL A 372 -17.62 6.48 -7.19
CA VAL A 372 -16.93 5.72 -8.23
C VAL A 372 -17.18 6.39 -9.58
N VAL A 373 -16.11 6.80 -10.24
CA VAL A 373 -16.15 7.38 -11.58
C VAL A 373 -15.63 6.36 -12.59
N ASP A 374 -16.46 6.01 -13.57
CA ASP A 374 -16.06 5.34 -14.80
C ASP A 374 -15.50 6.38 -15.77
N MET A 375 -14.17 6.39 -15.91
CA MET A 375 -13.43 7.31 -16.77
C MET A 375 -13.60 7.02 -18.27
N HIS A 376 -14.05 5.82 -18.66
CA HIS A 376 -14.30 5.50 -20.06
C HIS A 376 -15.63 6.10 -20.53
N ASN A 377 -16.66 6.00 -19.69
CA ASN A 377 -17.99 6.50 -20.00
C ASN A 377 -18.23 7.93 -19.49
N GLY A 378 -17.36 8.45 -18.62
CA GLY A 378 -17.52 9.76 -17.98
C GLY A 378 -18.75 9.81 -17.09
N LYS A 379 -18.95 8.81 -16.21
CA LYS A 379 -20.14 8.70 -15.37
C LYS A 379 -19.84 8.24 -13.96
N VAL A 380 -20.65 8.68 -13.01
CA VAL A 380 -20.70 8.09 -11.67
C VAL A 380 -21.44 6.76 -11.73
N THR A 381 -20.81 5.69 -11.24
CA THR A 381 -21.37 4.32 -11.27
C THR A 381 -21.76 3.80 -9.89
N GLY A 382 -21.39 4.50 -8.81
CA GLY A 382 -21.74 4.11 -7.45
C GLY A 382 -21.20 5.11 -6.43
N ALA A 383 -21.71 5.04 -5.21
CA ALA A 383 -21.23 5.83 -4.10
C ALA A 383 -21.50 5.15 -2.75
N SER A 384 -20.74 5.53 -1.72
CA SER A 384 -20.94 5.15 -0.33
C SER A 384 -20.61 6.33 0.58
N PRO A 385 -21.30 6.48 1.73
CA PRO A 385 -20.85 7.39 2.78
C PRO A 385 -19.43 7.06 3.25
N LEU A 386 -18.68 8.10 3.61
CA LEU A 386 -17.34 8.06 4.18
C LEU A 386 -17.41 8.76 5.54
N GLN A 387 -17.24 8.01 6.63
CA GLN A 387 -17.36 8.56 7.98
C GLN A 387 -16.10 9.32 8.42
N ASP A 388 -14.92 8.96 7.91
CA ASP A 388 -13.64 9.50 8.38
C ASP A 388 -12.67 9.88 7.26
N GLU A 389 -11.74 10.79 7.56
CA GLU A 389 -10.71 11.29 6.63
C GLU A 389 -9.40 10.51 6.71
N TYR A 390 -9.44 9.20 6.47
CA TYR A 390 -8.24 8.38 6.47
C TYR A 390 -7.75 8.02 5.07
N SER A 391 -6.46 7.75 4.96
CA SER A 391 -5.90 7.08 3.78
C SER A 391 -6.58 5.72 3.63
N LEU A 392 -6.81 5.27 2.40
CA LEU A 392 -7.39 3.96 2.13
C LEU A 392 -6.40 3.14 1.29
N VAL A 393 -6.39 1.82 1.50
CA VAL A 393 -5.48 0.89 0.85
C VAL A 393 -6.30 -0.12 0.03
N PRO A 394 -6.08 -0.23 -1.30
CA PRO A 394 -6.74 -1.26 -2.10
C PRO A 394 -6.11 -2.63 -1.79
N CYS A 395 -6.95 -3.65 -1.54
CA CYS A 395 -6.50 -5.00 -1.27
C CYS A 395 -7.29 -6.01 -2.12
N VAL A 396 -6.61 -6.76 -2.99
CA VAL A 396 -7.23 -7.86 -3.74
C VAL A 396 -7.49 -9.06 -2.83
N LEU A 397 -8.57 -9.79 -3.04
CA LEU A 397 -8.99 -10.90 -2.19
C LEU A 397 -9.21 -12.17 -3.04
N PRO A 398 -8.13 -12.81 -3.52
CA PRO A 398 -8.26 -13.97 -4.39
C PRO A 398 -8.97 -15.13 -3.67
N PRO A 399 -9.69 -16.01 -4.38
CA PRO A 399 -10.54 -17.04 -3.75
C PRO A 399 -9.78 -17.99 -2.82
N TRP A 400 -8.52 -18.30 -3.14
CA TRP A 400 -7.67 -19.19 -2.35
C TRP A 400 -7.13 -18.55 -1.08
N LEU A 401 -7.22 -17.23 -0.91
CA LEU A 401 -6.66 -16.52 0.24
C LEU A 401 -7.28 -17.02 1.55
N ALA A 402 -8.59 -17.30 1.56
CA ALA A 402 -9.33 -17.81 2.70
C ALA A 402 -8.92 -19.23 3.15
N SER A 403 -8.20 -19.98 2.30
CA SER A 403 -7.68 -21.31 2.61
C SER A 403 -6.15 -21.36 2.69
N SER A 404 -5.49 -20.22 2.47
CA SER A 404 -4.03 -20.14 2.43
C SER A 404 -3.43 -19.75 3.77
N THR A 405 -2.18 -20.13 3.99
CA THR A 405 -1.37 -19.71 5.13
C THR A 405 -0.27 -18.77 4.68
N ILE A 406 0.10 -17.82 5.53
CA ILE A 406 1.27 -16.97 5.32
C ILE A 406 2.51 -17.88 5.29
N PRO A 407 3.40 -17.75 4.28
CA PRO A 407 4.65 -18.49 4.23
C PRO A 407 5.53 -18.27 5.46
N THR A 408 6.23 -19.30 5.91
CA THR A 408 7.14 -19.20 7.06
C THR A 408 8.44 -19.93 6.77
N ALA A 409 9.55 -19.45 7.31
CA ALA A 409 10.84 -20.13 7.25
C ALA A 409 10.70 -21.60 7.73
N GLY A 410 11.15 -22.56 6.93
CA GLY A 410 11.41 -23.93 7.41
C GLY A 410 10.41 -25.04 7.05
N ARG A 411 9.49 -24.87 6.10
CA ARG A 411 8.84 -26.02 5.44
C ARG A 411 9.47 -26.28 4.07
N LYS A 412 10.64 -26.91 4.05
CA LYS A 412 10.92 -27.85 2.97
C LYS A 412 10.01 -29.03 3.26
N ASP A 413 9.06 -29.30 2.36
CA ASP A 413 8.39 -30.59 2.36
C ASP A 413 9.47 -31.65 2.09
N ASP A 414 9.96 -32.27 3.16
CA ASP A 414 10.76 -33.49 3.09
C ASP A 414 9.86 -34.60 2.55
N MET A 415 9.70 -34.63 1.23
CA MET A 415 9.24 -35.81 0.51
C MET A 415 10.19 -36.10 -0.65
N GLU A 416 11.47 -36.27 -0.31
CA GLU A 416 12.36 -37.08 -1.13
C GLU A 416 12.00 -38.55 -0.87
N SER A 417 10.98 -39.03 -1.59
CA SER A 417 10.70 -40.46 -1.70
C SER A 417 11.87 -41.15 -2.39
N THR A 418 12.82 -41.62 -1.60
CA THR A 418 13.85 -42.55 -2.03
C THR A 418 13.27 -43.96 -1.97
N ASP A 419 12.48 -44.30 -2.99
CA ASP A 419 12.26 -45.70 -3.37
C ASP A 419 13.23 -46.04 -4.50
N ASP A 420 14.42 -46.50 -4.14
CA ASP A 420 15.24 -47.35 -5.01
C ASP A 420 15.07 -48.81 -4.54
N PRO A 421 14.57 -49.73 -5.37
CA PRO A 421 14.53 -51.13 -5.03
C PRO A 421 15.93 -51.75 -5.21
N VAL A 422 16.45 -52.33 -4.13
CA VAL A 422 17.62 -53.22 -4.17
C VAL A 422 17.17 -54.61 -4.63
N ASN A 423 17.67 -55.00 -5.80
CA ASN A 423 17.77 -56.35 -6.42
C ASN A 423 16.53 -57.24 -6.52
#